data_AF-A0A2X1PKF6-F1
#
_entry.id   AF-A0A2X1PKF6-F1
#
_cell.length_a   1.000
_cell.length_b   1.000
_cell.length_c   1.000
_cell.angle_alpha   90.00
_cell.angle_beta   90.00
_cell.angle_gamma   90.00
#
_symmetry.space_group_name_H-M   'P 1'
#
loop_
_entity.id
_entity.type
_entity.pdbx_description
1 polymer ?
#
loop_
_entity_poly.entity_id
_entity_poly.type
_entity_poly.pdbx_seq_one_letter_code
_entity_poly.pdbx_strand_id
1 'polypeptide(L)'
;MGNNHIFDVSTDNENEIAVIPKDKTKNAILYTGDAFLNDLPLLTDLTQSLGAERMARIYCLQVPHHGSKYNWQQGLAKILSPCISVFSADSQRRKGHPHGEVLKDFAIYTPILVNKTKRLSIHSI
;
A
#
# COMPACT_ATOMS: atom_id res chain seq x y z
N MET A 1 -22.03 -7.11 -10.34
CA MET A 1 -21.40 -8.36 -9.88
C MET A 1 -19.91 -8.08 -9.75
N GLY A 2 -19.26 -8.18 -8.58
CA GLY A 2 -19.79 -8.53 -7.25
C GLY A 2 -19.39 -7.51 -6.18
N ASN A 3 -20.15 -7.50 -5.07
CA ASN A 3 -19.81 -6.75 -3.87
C ASN A 3 -18.91 -7.63 -3.00
N ASN A 4 -17.77 -7.10 -2.53
CA ASN A 4 -16.99 -7.67 -1.42
C ASN A 4 -16.61 -6.54 -0.44
N HIS A 5 -17.56 -6.13 0.40
CA HIS A 5 -17.25 -5.69 1.77
C HIS A 5 -16.84 -6.96 2.57
N ILE A 6 -16.32 -6.98 3.81
CA ILE A 6 -16.16 -6.02 4.92
C ILE A 6 -14.71 -6.30 5.48
N PHE A 7 -13.99 -5.47 6.24
CA PHE A 7 -14.07 -5.10 7.68
C PHE A 7 -12.81 -4.26 7.99
N ASP A 8 -12.76 -3.35 8.97
CA ASP A 8 -13.77 -2.88 9.92
C ASP A 8 -13.59 -1.36 10.10
N VAL A 9 -14.53 -0.52 9.65
CA VAL A 9 -14.40 0.94 9.73
C VAL A 9 -15.72 1.56 10.19
N SER A 10 -15.90 1.52 11.50
CA SER A 10 -16.84 2.35 12.24
C SER A 10 -16.11 2.93 13.45
N THR A 11 -15.26 3.92 13.22
CA THR A 11 -15.05 4.96 14.23
C THR A 11 -16.06 6.06 13.95
N ASP A 12 -16.51 6.81 14.96
CA ASP A 12 -17.46 7.92 14.80
C ASP A 12 -16.86 9.15 14.07
N ASN A 13 -15.77 8.94 13.34
CA ASN A 13 -14.97 9.94 12.65
C ASN A 13 -14.64 9.43 11.24
N GLU A 14 -15.36 9.91 10.22
CA GLU A 14 -15.20 9.53 8.80
C GLU A 14 -13.77 9.71 8.24
N ASN A 15 -12.93 10.43 8.98
CA ASN A 15 -11.53 10.70 8.69
C ASN A 15 -10.55 9.62 9.18
N GLU A 16 -10.97 8.61 9.96
CA GLU A 16 -10.07 7.58 10.48
C GLU A 16 -10.45 6.17 10.01
N ILE A 17 -9.49 5.52 9.36
CA ILE A 17 -9.56 4.10 9.00
C ILE A 17 -8.81 3.31 10.07
N ALA A 18 -9.52 2.49 10.83
CA ALA A 18 -8.91 1.48 11.70
C ALA A 18 -8.70 0.17 10.92
N VAL A 19 -7.60 -0.53 11.18
CA VAL A 19 -7.36 -1.88 10.65
C VAL A 19 -6.84 -2.79 11.76
N ILE A 20 -7.45 -3.97 11.90
CA ILE A 20 -7.01 -5.04 12.79
C ILE A 20 -6.38 -6.16 11.93
N PRO A 21 -5.07 -6.47 12.09
CA PRO A 21 -4.41 -7.52 11.33
C PRO A 21 -5.02 -8.91 11.54
N LYS A 22 -5.49 -9.51 10.43
CA LYS A 22 -6.00 -10.90 10.40
C LYS A 22 -4.89 -11.91 10.15
N ASP A 23 -3.94 -11.59 9.27
CA ASP A 23 -2.75 -12.40 9.04
C ASP A 23 -1.68 -12.01 10.06
N LYS A 24 -1.50 -12.85 11.08
CA LYS A 24 -0.50 -12.67 12.14
C LYS A 24 0.90 -13.20 11.76
N THR A 25 1.07 -13.72 10.54
CA THR A 25 2.39 -14.12 10.02
C THR A 25 3.14 -12.94 9.38
N LYS A 26 2.40 -11.89 8.99
CA LYS A 26 2.91 -10.64 8.43
C LYS A 26 2.86 -9.53 9.49
N ASN A 27 4.03 -9.00 9.84
CA ASN A 27 4.19 -8.00 10.90
C ASN A 27 5.14 -6.84 10.53
N ALA A 28 5.51 -6.67 9.26
CA ALA A 28 6.37 -5.58 8.81
C ALA A 28 5.59 -4.45 8.11
N ILE A 29 6.01 -3.21 8.34
CA ILE A 29 5.59 -2.04 7.56
C ILE A 29 6.75 -1.60 6.66
N LEU A 30 6.52 -1.52 5.35
CA LEU A 30 7.50 -1.03 4.39
C LEU A 30 7.12 0.38 3.91
N TYR A 31 7.91 1.37 4.33
CA TYR A 31 7.84 2.75 3.83
C TYR A 31 8.77 2.92 2.63
N THR A 32 8.21 3.10 1.44
CA THR A 32 8.99 3.25 0.20
C THR A 32 9.27 4.72 -0.18
N GLY A 33 8.60 5.69 0.46
CA GLY A 33 8.73 7.09 0.10
C GLY A 33 8.40 7.33 -1.38
N ASP A 34 9.38 7.90 -2.10
CA ASP A 34 9.32 8.21 -3.52
C ASP A 34 10.21 7.28 -4.37
N ALA A 35 10.52 6.06 -3.90
CA ALA A 35 11.38 5.11 -4.60
C ALA A 35 10.91 4.81 -6.04
N PHE A 36 11.87 4.64 -6.96
CA PHE A 36 11.60 4.29 -8.36
C PHE A 36 11.61 2.76 -8.53
N LEU A 37 10.55 2.07 -8.08
CA LEU A 37 10.48 0.60 -8.13
C LEU A 37 10.09 0.03 -9.51
N ASN A 38 10.07 0.88 -10.53
CA ASN A 38 10.15 0.53 -11.95
C ASN A 38 11.60 0.37 -12.45
N ASP A 39 12.59 0.88 -11.73
CA ASP A 39 13.99 0.59 -11.98
C ASP A 39 14.31 -0.82 -11.43
N LEU A 40 14.70 -1.74 -12.32
CA LEU A 40 14.94 -3.14 -11.95
C LEU A 40 16.15 -3.30 -11.01
N PRO A 41 17.30 -2.64 -11.20
CA PRO A 41 18.36 -2.54 -10.20
C PRO A 41 17.87 -2.09 -8.82
N LEU A 42 17.10 -1.00 -8.70
CA LEU A 42 16.61 -0.53 -7.40
C LEU A 42 15.63 -1.50 -6.73
N LEU A 43 14.75 -2.15 -7.50
CA LEU A 43 13.88 -3.20 -6.97
C LEU A 43 14.67 -4.44 -6.54
N THR A 44 15.72 -4.79 -7.29
CA THR A 44 16.62 -5.91 -6.94
C THR A 44 17.36 -5.62 -5.64
N ASP A 45 17.94 -4.43 -5.49
CA ASP A 45 18.62 -4.00 -4.28
C ASP A 45 17.68 -3.98 -3.06
N LEU A 46 16.46 -3.45 -3.20
CA LEU A 46 15.44 -3.49 -2.15
C LEU A 46 15.11 -4.92 -1.73
N THR A 47 14.83 -5.81 -2.69
CA THR A 47 14.43 -7.19 -2.38
C THR A 47 15.56 -8.02 -1.79
N GLN A 48 16.81 -7.80 -2.21
CA GLN A 48 18.00 -8.42 -1.62
C GLN A 48 18.29 -7.85 -0.21
N SER A 49 18.25 -6.53 -0.05
CA SER A 49 18.49 -5.83 1.22
C SER A 49 17.45 -6.17 2.29
N LEU A 50 16.21 -6.51 1.91
CA LEU A 50 15.20 -7.08 2.80
C LEU A 50 15.38 -8.60 2.98
N GLY A 51 15.63 -9.34 1.90
CA GLY A 51 15.69 -10.79 1.90
C GLY A 51 14.33 -11.45 2.10
N ALA A 52 14.26 -12.76 1.84
CA ALA A 52 13.02 -13.52 1.76
C ALA A 52 12.12 -13.38 3.00
N GLU A 53 12.69 -13.46 4.20
CA GLU A 53 11.94 -13.38 5.47
C GLU A 53 11.22 -12.04 5.67
N ARG A 54 11.90 -10.91 5.46
CA ARG A 54 11.27 -9.59 5.64
C ARG A 54 10.29 -9.28 4.51
N MET A 55 10.59 -9.71 3.28
CA MET A 55 9.66 -9.64 2.14
C MET A 55 8.37 -10.42 2.41
N ALA A 56 8.48 -11.66 2.89
CA ALA A 56 7.33 -12.50 3.22
C ALA A 56 6.45 -11.86 4.31
N ARG A 57 7.05 -11.16 5.28
CA ARG A 57 6.37 -10.54 6.43
C ARG A 57 5.77 -9.15 6.18
N ILE A 58 5.88 -8.57 4.98
CA ILE A 58 5.26 -7.26 4.68
C ILE A 58 3.74 -7.36 4.89
N TYR A 59 3.23 -6.65 5.90
CA TYR A 59 1.81 -6.48 6.20
C TYR A 59 1.29 -5.21 5.53
N CYS A 60 1.95 -4.08 5.78
CA CYS A 60 1.57 -2.77 5.25
C CYS A 60 2.66 -2.24 4.33
N LEU A 61 2.28 -1.80 3.14
CA LEU A 61 3.14 -1.12 2.20
C LEU A 61 2.66 0.31 2.00
N GLN A 62 3.52 1.30 2.23
CA GLN A 62 3.36 2.61 1.59
C GLN A 62 3.66 2.43 0.10
N VAL A 63 2.71 2.73 -0.77
CA VAL A 63 2.89 2.62 -2.23
C VAL A 63 3.80 3.78 -2.70
N PRO A 64 4.84 3.53 -3.53
CA PRO A 64 5.79 4.56 -3.93
C PRO A 64 5.15 5.78 -4.59
N HIS A 65 5.67 6.96 -4.23
CA HIS A 65 5.35 8.26 -4.82
C HIS A 65 3.85 8.48 -5.05
N HIS A 66 3.07 8.35 -3.97
CA HIS A 66 1.62 8.55 -3.97
C HIS A 66 0.82 7.59 -4.88
N GLY A 67 1.43 6.52 -5.40
CA GLY A 67 0.85 5.70 -6.48
C GLY A 67 1.10 6.29 -7.87
N SER A 68 2.31 6.80 -8.11
CA SER A 68 2.76 7.27 -9.43
C SER A 68 3.10 6.10 -10.36
N LYS A 69 2.57 6.12 -11.58
CA LYS A 69 2.99 5.18 -12.64
C LYS A 69 4.47 5.34 -13.04
N TYR A 70 5.09 6.48 -12.73
CA TYR A 70 6.50 6.75 -13.03
C TYR A 70 7.45 6.15 -11.99
N ASN A 71 6.92 5.51 -10.95
CA ASN A 71 7.65 4.88 -9.83
C ASN A 71 7.27 3.40 -9.65
N TRP A 72 6.44 2.87 -10.54
CA TRP A 72 5.78 1.56 -10.45
C TRP A 72 5.92 0.80 -11.77
N GLN A 73 6.02 -0.52 -11.67
CA GLN A 73 5.95 -1.44 -12.81
C GLN A 73 4.86 -2.50 -12.57
N GLN A 74 4.30 -3.03 -13.65
CA GLN A 74 3.25 -4.05 -13.58
C GLN A 74 3.68 -5.27 -12.76
N GLY A 75 2.86 -5.67 -11.80
CA GLY A 75 3.15 -6.79 -10.90
C GLY A 75 3.96 -6.43 -9.66
N LEU A 76 4.34 -5.16 -9.45
CA LEU A 76 5.02 -4.72 -8.22
C LEU A 76 4.23 -5.13 -6.96
N ALA A 77 2.90 -5.04 -7.00
CA ALA A 77 2.04 -5.47 -5.91
C ALA A 77 2.19 -6.95 -5.56
N LYS A 78 2.41 -7.81 -6.57
CA LYS A 78 2.68 -9.25 -6.39
C LYS A 78 4.08 -9.54 -5.88
N ILE A 79 5.07 -8.72 -6.25
CA ILE A 79 6.47 -8.85 -5.78
C ILE A 79 6.57 -8.50 -4.29
N LEU A 80 5.90 -7.44 -3.85
CA LEU A 80 5.90 -6.99 -2.45
C LEU A 80 4.86 -7.73 -1.60
N SER A 81 3.77 -8.22 -2.20
CA SER A 81 2.70 -9.02 -1.60
C SER A 81 2.26 -8.59 -0.18
N PRO A 82 1.88 -7.30 0.04
CA PRO A 82 1.42 -6.81 1.34
C PRO A 82 0.00 -7.30 1.67
N CYS A 83 -0.46 -7.20 2.92
CA CYS A 83 -1.89 -7.34 3.24
C CYS A 83 -2.68 -6.08 2.85
N ILE A 84 -2.10 -4.90 3.12
CA ILE A 84 -2.69 -3.59 2.85
C ILE A 84 -1.72 -2.69 2.09
N SER A 85 -2.24 -1.86 1.19
CA SER A 85 -1.45 -0.95 0.34
C SER A 85 -1.92 0.49 0.53
N VAL A 86 -1.04 1.32 1.09
CA VAL A 86 -1.35 2.67 1.55
C VAL A 86 -0.90 3.70 0.53
N PHE A 87 -1.88 4.34 -0.09
CA PHE A 87 -1.71 5.45 -1.02
C PHE A 87 -1.79 6.77 -0.26
N SER A 88 -0.64 7.30 0.15
CA SER A 88 -0.55 8.64 0.73
C SER A 88 -0.74 9.69 -0.37
N ALA A 89 -1.99 10.01 -0.73
CA ALA A 89 -2.31 10.74 -1.97
C ALA A 89 -3.51 11.68 -1.81
N ASP A 90 -3.52 12.75 -2.59
CA ASP A 90 -4.53 13.80 -2.55
C ASP A 90 -5.15 13.94 -3.95
N SER A 91 -6.31 13.31 -4.13
CA SER A 91 -6.98 13.15 -5.43
C SER A 91 -7.53 14.46 -6.02
N GLN A 92 -7.58 15.54 -5.24
CA GLN A 92 -8.03 16.86 -5.72
C GLN A 92 -6.90 17.70 -6.34
N ARG A 93 -5.66 17.19 -6.41
CA ARG A 93 -4.53 17.92 -7.00
C ARG A 93 -4.49 17.86 -8.52
N ARG A 94 -4.04 18.97 -9.11
CA ARG A 94 -3.98 19.21 -10.58
C ARG A 94 -3.09 18.22 -11.36
N LYS A 95 -2.15 17.55 -10.69
CA LYS A 95 -1.48 16.32 -11.15
C LYS A 95 -1.93 15.20 -10.21
N GLY A 96 -3.04 14.57 -10.55
CA GLY A 96 -3.74 13.63 -9.65
C GLY A 96 -2.96 12.34 -9.45
N HIS A 97 -2.80 11.94 -8.19
CA HIS A 97 -2.34 10.62 -7.78
C HIS A 97 -3.41 10.01 -6.85
N PRO A 98 -3.53 8.67 -6.77
CA PRO A 98 -2.79 7.66 -7.54
C PRO A 98 -3.25 7.53 -9.00
N HIS A 99 -2.40 6.93 -9.84
CA HIS A 99 -2.78 6.54 -11.20
C HIS A 99 -3.62 5.25 -11.20
N GLY A 100 -4.62 5.18 -12.07
CA GLY A 100 -5.59 4.07 -12.09
C GLY A 100 -4.98 2.69 -12.37
N GLU A 101 -3.89 2.62 -13.14
CA GLU A 101 -3.17 1.35 -13.38
C GLU A 101 -2.44 0.83 -12.14
N VAL A 102 -1.90 1.74 -11.31
CA VAL A 102 -1.28 1.39 -10.02
C VAL A 102 -2.35 0.92 -9.04
N LEU A 103 -3.49 1.62 -8.96
CA LEU A 103 -4.65 1.15 -8.17
C LEU A 103 -5.12 -0.23 -8.60
N LYS A 104 -5.11 -0.54 -9.91
CA LYS A 104 -5.51 -1.84 -10.45
C LYS A 104 -4.55 -2.97 -10.04
N ASP A 105 -3.24 -2.72 -10.05
CA ASP A 105 -2.22 -3.68 -9.60
C ASP A 105 -2.39 -4.01 -8.10
N PHE A 106 -2.71 -3.00 -7.30
CA PHE A 106 -2.91 -3.13 -5.85
C PHE A 106 -4.33 -3.50 -5.41
N ALA A 107 -5.28 -3.70 -6.33
CA ALA A 107 -6.71 -3.82 -6.03
C ALA A 107 -7.07 -4.97 -5.06
N ILE A 108 -6.32 -6.08 -5.10
CA ILE A 108 -6.53 -7.24 -4.21
C ILE A 108 -5.79 -7.13 -2.86
N TYR A 109 -4.94 -6.11 -2.69
CA TYR A 109 -4.09 -5.90 -1.52
C TYR A 109 -4.61 -4.72 -0.69
N THR A 110 -5.92 -4.66 -0.49
CA THR A 110 -6.67 -3.66 0.31
C THR A 110 -6.11 -2.24 0.15
N PRO A 111 -6.37 -1.58 -1.01
CA PRO A 111 -5.87 -0.24 -1.28
C PRO A 111 -6.56 0.80 -0.38
N ILE A 112 -5.78 1.51 0.42
CA ILE A 112 -6.23 2.51 1.39
C ILE A 112 -5.63 3.87 1.02
N LEU A 113 -6.47 4.85 0.71
CA LEU A 113 -6.05 6.22 0.47
C LEU A 113 -6.03 7.02 1.78
N VAL A 114 -4.90 7.66 2.08
CA VAL A 114 -4.70 8.56 3.24
C VAL A 114 -4.16 9.92 2.78
N ASN A 115 -4.50 10.98 3.51
CA ASN A 115 -4.10 12.35 3.20
C ASN A 115 -4.10 13.23 4.47
N LYS A 116 -4.20 14.56 4.32
CA LYS A 116 -4.19 15.51 5.45
C LYS A 116 -5.40 15.38 6.38
N THR A 117 -6.57 15.02 5.83
CA THR A 117 -7.79 14.81 6.61
C THR A 117 -7.93 13.32 6.98
N LYS A 118 -7.72 12.41 6.02
CA LYS A 118 -7.92 10.98 6.20
C LYS A 118 -6.68 10.21 6.69
N ARG A 119 -6.77 9.56 7.84
CA ARG A 119 -5.69 8.82 8.51
C ARG A 119 -5.94 7.31 8.56
N LEU A 120 -4.89 6.55 8.81
CA LEU A 120 -4.91 5.10 9.01
C LEU A 120 -4.27 4.75 10.36
N SER A 121 -4.98 3.97 11.16
CA SER A 121 -4.55 3.41 12.44
C SER A 121 -4.52 1.88 12.33
N ILE A 122 -3.37 1.26 12.57
CA ILE A 122 -3.20 -0.21 12.52
C ILE A 122 -3.01 -0.72 13.95
N HIS A 123 -3.96 -1.52 14.43
CA HIS A 123 -4.00 -1.96 15.82
C HIS A 123 -3.35 -3.34 15.95
N SER A 124 -2.09 -3.36 16.41
CA SER A 124 -1.26 -4.55 16.67
C SER A 124 -0.92 -5.41 15.44
N ILE A 125 0.26 -5.19 14.88
CA ILE A 125 0.98 -6.08 13.94
C ILE A 125 2.00 -6.95 14.66
#